data_AF-A0A3D5PHX6-F1
#
_entry.id   AF-A0A3D5PHX6-F1
#
_cell.length_a   1.000
_cell.length_b   1.000
_cell.length_c   1.000
_cell.angle_alpha   90.00
_cell.angle_beta   90.00
_cell.angle_gamma   90.00
#
_symmetry.space_group_name_H-M   'P 1'
#
loop_
_entity.id
_entity.type
_entity.pdbx_description
1 polymer ?
#
loop_
_entity_poly.entity_id
_entity_poly.type
_entity_poly.pdbx_seq_one_letter_code
_entity_poly.pdbx_strand_id
1 'polypeptide(L)'
;MLKRYKKVGPEKGYVLFETGYGPSGLPHIGTFGEVSRTSMVMRAFQEISDYPTKLVCFSDDLDGMRKVPSNVPNPESLTEHLQKPLTSVPDPFGEFESFGHHNNAMLRRFLDTFAFEYDFYSATEFYGSGQS
;
A
#
# COMPACT_ATOMS: atom_id res chain seq x y z
N MET A 1 26.05 33.75 21.53
CA MET A 1 24.59 33.68 21.75
C MET A 1 23.97 32.84 20.63
N LEU A 2 23.98 31.51 20.78
CA LEU A 2 23.47 30.57 19.78
C LEU A 2 21.93 30.61 19.78
N LYS A 3 21.35 31.16 18.71
CA LYS A 3 19.91 31.13 18.46
C LYS A 3 19.48 29.66 18.37
N ARG A 4 18.87 29.17 19.46
CA ARG A 4 18.12 27.92 19.50
C ARG A 4 17.11 27.95 18.34
N TYR A 5 17.34 27.12 17.32
CA TYR A 5 16.29 26.69 16.41
C TYR A 5 15.16 26.16 17.28
N LYS A 6 14.05 26.90 17.36
CA LYS A 6 12.80 26.36 17.87
C LYS A 6 12.54 25.12 17.01
N LYS A 7 12.51 23.93 17.63
CA LYS A 7 11.98 22.72 17.00
C LYS A 7 10.59 23.09 16.49
N VAL A 8 10.47 23.38 15.21
CA VAL A 8 9.17 23.50 14.57
C VAL A 8 8.67 22.06 14.54
N GLY A 9 7.77 21.74 15.46
CA GLY A 9 7.07 20.46 15.42
C GLY A 9 6.27 20.34 14.12
N PRO A 10 5.80 19.14 13.77
CA PRO A 10 5.01 18.95 12.56
C PRO A 10 3.78 19.86 12.57
N GLU A 11 3.49 20.58 11.47
CA GLU A 11 2.35 21.52 11.39
C GLU A 11 1.00 20.86 11.74
N LYS A 12 0.84 19.57 11.41
CA LYS A 12 -0.36 18.78 11.66
C LYS A 12 -0.38 18.07 13.03
N GLY A 13 0.66 18.25 13.86
CA GLY A 13 0.77 17.60 15.17
C GLY A 13 1.24 16.14 15.14
N TYR A 14 1.48 15.57 13.96
CA TYR A 14 2.03 14.24 13.77
C TYR A 14 3.01 14.20 12.58
N VAL A 15 3.92 13.23 12.58
CA VAL A 15 4.79 12.94 11.43
C VAL A 15 4.08 11.92 10.54
N LEU A 16 3.86 12.29 9.29
CA LEU A 16 3.22 11.45 8.28
C LEU A 16 4.27 10.60 7.56
N PHE A 17 4.03 9.29 7.54
CA PHE A 17 4.75 8.33 6.73
C PHE A 17 3.82 7.83 5.64
N GLU A 18 4.31 7.78 4.40
CA GLU A 18 3.54 7.31 3.25
C GLU A 18 4.27 6.17 2.56
N THR A 19 3.52 5.17 2.13
CA THR A 19 4.03 4.06 1.33
C THR A 19 3.09 3.80 0.17
N GLY A 20 3.65 3.76 -1.04
CA GLY A 20 2.95 3.36 -2.25
C GLY A 20 3.15 1.87 -2.52
N TYR A 21 2.09 1.23 -2.99
CA TYR A 21 2.09 -0.18 -3.36
C TYR A 21 1.45 -0.34 -4.75
N GLY A 22 2.17 -0.99 -5.66
CA GLY A 22 1.64 -1.39 -6.96
C GLY A 22 1.13 -2.84 -6.94
N PRO A 23 -0.19 -3.10 -6.95
CA PRO A 23 -0.76 -4.46 -6.92
C PRO A 23 -0.65 -5.22 -8.23
N SER A 24 0.27 -4.86 -9.12
CA SER A 24 0.36 -5.42 -10.48
C SER A 24 0.78 -6.90 -10.53
N GLY A 25 1.09 -7.50 -9.39
CA GLY A 25 1.36 -8.91 -9.22
C GLY A 25 1.15 -9.34 -7.77
N LEU A 26 1.15 -10.65 -7.53
CA LEU A 26 1.09 -11.17 -6.18
C LEU A 26 2.21 -10.56 -5.33
N PRO A 27 1.90 -10.04 -4.13
CA PRO A 27 2.91 -9.54 -3.22
C PRO A 27 4.05 -10.55 -3.04
N HIS A 28 5.27 -10.16 -3.42
CA HIS A 28 6.47 -10.93 -3.18
C HIS A 28 7.35 -10.23 -2.14
N ILE A 29 8.34 -10.93 -1.59
CA ILE A 29 9.23 -10.39 -0.54
C ILE A 29 9.84 -9.02 -0.87
N GLY A 30 10.11 -8.73 -2.15
CA GLY A 30 10.59 -7.41 -2.60
C GLY A 30 9.60 -6.27 -2.32
N THR A 31 8.36 -6.38 -2.80
CA THR A 31 7.29 -5.41 -2.57
C THR A 31 6.93 -5.30 -1.09
N PHE A 32 6.94 -6.41 -0.36
CA PHE A 32 6.82 -6.37 1.11
C PHE A 32 7.99 -5.64 1.75
N GLY A 33 9.20 -5.81 1.23
CA GLY A 33 10.41 -5.12 1.68
C GLY A 33 10.34 -3.60 1.55
N GLU A 34 9.66 -3.08 0.54
CA GLU A 34 9.43 -1.65 0.35
C GLU A 34 8.51 -1.08 1.44
N VAL A 35 7.37 -1.73 1.66
CA VAL A 35 6.41 -1.34 2.70
C VAL A 35 7.00 -1.54 4.11
N SER A 36 7.70 -2.64 4.33
CA SER A 36 8.32 -2.95 5.61
C SER A 36 9.42 -1.96 5.96
N ARG A 37 10.16 -1.44 4.97
CA ARG A 37 11.22 -0.46 5.19
C ARG A 37 10.66 0.84 5.76
N THR A 38 9.59 1.37 5.14
CA THR A 38 8.92 2.59 5.67
C THR A 38 8.41 2.35 7.07
N SER A 39 7.83 1.18 7.31
CA SER A 39 7.26 0.83 8.63
C SER A 39 8.35 0.64 9.70
N MET A 40 9.51 0.05 9.35
CA MET A 40 10.67 -0.06 10.24
C MET A 40 11.28 1.31 10.57
N VAL A 41 11.36 2.23 9.59
CA VAL A 41 11.81 3.60 9.82
C VAL A 41 10.85 4.35 10.74
N MET A 42 9.54 4.20 10.52
CA MET A 42 8.51 4.77 11.41
C MET A 42 8.66 4.22 12.83
N ARG A 43 8.84 2.91 12.99
CA ARG A 43 9.04 2.31 14.32
C ARG A 43 10.29 2.85 14.99
N ALA A 44 11.42 2.90 14.29
CA ALA A 44 12.66 3.45 14.83
C ALA A 44 12.49 4.95 15.21
N PHE A 45 11.71 5.70 14.44
CA PHE A 45 11.37 7.08 14.74
C PHE A 45 10.55 7.22 16.02
N GLN A 46 9.53 6.37 16.22
CA GLN A 46 8.72 6.33 17.44
C GLN A 46 9.56 6.04 18.70
N GLU A 47 10.60 5.22 18.59
CA GLU A 47 11.49 4.91 19.72
C GLU A 47 12.39 6.09 20.12
N ILE A 48 12.67 7.03 19.20
CA ILE A 48 13.56 8.18 19.44
C ILE A 48 12.84 9.53 19.50
N SER A 49 11.52 9.55 19.28
CA SER A 49 10.72 10.77 19.16
C SER A 49 9.38 10.65 19.87
N ASP A 50 9.03 11.68 20.63
CA ASP A 50 7.72 11.79 21.29
C ASP A 50 6.60 12.28 20.35
N TYR A 51 6.88 12.49 19.07
CA TYR A 51 5.86 12.95 18.13
C TYR A 51 4.94 11.80 17.72
N PRO A 52 3.61 12.02 17.71
CA PRO A 52 2.68 11.08 17.09
C PRO A 52 3.06 10.82 15.64
N THR A 53 2.81 9.61 15.17
CA THR A 53 3.12 9.17 13.81
C THR A 53 1.88 8.60 13.16
N LYS A 54 1.79 8.74 11.84
CA LYS A 54 0.67 8.23 11.06
C LYS A 54 1.22 7.55 9.81
N LEU A 55 0.79 6.31 9.54
CA LEU A 55 1.11 5.62 8.29
C LEU A 55 -0.07 5.71 7.33
N VAL A 56 0.20 6.13 6.10
CA VAL A 56 -0.75 6.07 4.99
C VAL A 56 -0.21 5.09 3.97
N CYS A 57 -1.02 4.09 3.62
CA CYS A 57 -0.71 3.11 2.60
C CYS A 57 -1.63 3.33 1.41
N PHE A 58 -1.05 3.71 0.27
CA PHE A 58 -1.78 3.98 -0.96
C PHE A 58 -1.55 2.82 -1.93
N SER A 59 -2.65 2.23 -2.41
CA SER A 59 -2.62 1.15 -3.40
C SER A 59 -2.97 1.69 -4.78
N ASP A 60 -2.05 1.57 -5.74
CA ASP A 60 -2.25 1.94 -7.14
C ASP A 60 -3.05 0.87 -7.89
N ASP A 61 -4.15 0.39 -7.32
CA ASP A 61 -4.99 -0.68 -7.88
C ASP A 61 -5.83 -0.31 -9.10
N LEU A 62 -5.78 0.97 -9.47
CA LEU A 62 -6.29 1.48 -10.74
C LEU A 62 -5.32 1.19 -11.91
N ASP A 63 -4.06 0.89 -11.64
CA ASP A 63 -3.08 0.60 -12.69
C ASP A 63 -3.51 -0.61 -13.53
N GLY A 64 -3.26 -0.52 -14.84
CA GLY A 64 -3.53 -1.61 -15.76
C GLY A 64 -2.65 -2.82 -15.48
N MET A 65 -3.22 -4.03 -15.55
CA MET A 65 -2.46 -5.28 -15.45
C MET A 65 -1.46 -5.38 -16.61
N ARG A 66 -0.18 -5.10 -16.34
CA ARG A 66 0.86 -5.02 -17.39
C ARG A 66 1.36 -6.39 -17.86
N LYS A 67 1.30 -7.39 -17.00
CA LYS A 67 1.76 -8.75 -17.24
C LYS A 67 0.86 -9.75 -16.52
N VAL A 68 0.70 -10.94 -17.10
CA VAL A 68 0.04 -12.06 -16.44
C VAL A 68 1.02 -12.69 -15.44
N PRO A 69 0.67 -12.82 -14.15
CA PRO A 69 1.49 -13.55 -13.18
C PRO A 69 1.56 -15.03 -13.56
N SER A 70 2.74 -15.66 -13.47
CA SER A 70 2.89 -17.11 -13.76
C SER A 70 2.57 -18.01 -12.57
N ASN A 71 2.39 -17.42 -11.38
CA ASN A 71 2.20 -18.10 -10.09
C ASN A 71 0.74 -18.10 -9.60
N VAL A 72 -0.21 -17.80 -10.49
CA VAL A 72 -1.64 -17.80 -10.18
C VAL A 72 -2.34 -18.98 -10.88
N PRO A 73 -3.46 -19.47 -10.35
CA PRO A 73 -4.29 -20.45 -11.05
C PRO A 73 -4.76 -19.90 -12.41
N ASN A 74 -4.78 -20.76 -13.43
CA ASN A 74 -5.28 -20.46 -14.77
C ASN A 74 -4.79 -19.12 -15.37
N PRO A 75 -3.46 -18.91 -15.48
CA PRO A 75 -2.90 -17.63 -15.94
C PRO A 75 -3.37 -17.27 -17.35
N GLU A 76 -3.64 -18.26 -18.20
CA GLU A 76 -4.15 -18.04 -19.56
C GLU A 76 -5.46 -17.24 -19.57
N SER A 77 -6.34 -17.48 -18.60
CA SER A 77 -7.62 -16.75 -18.47
C SER A 77 -7.45 -15.27 -18.14
N LEU A 78 -6.32 -14.87 -17.55
CA LEU A 78 -6.05 -13.47 -17.23
C LEU A 78 -5.51 -12.69 -18.44
N THR A 79 -5.09 -13.38 -19.50
CA THR A 79 -4.51 -12.73 -20.70
C THR A 79 -5.47 -11.74 -21.34
N GLU A 80 -6.77 -12.03 -21.35
CA GLU A 80 -7.81 -11.13 -21.88
C GLU A 80 -8.09 -9.91 -20.98
N HIS A 81 -7.50 -9.90 -19.79
CA HIS A 81 -7.60 -8.81 -18.81
C HIS A 81 -6.34 -7.94 -18.75
N LEU A 82 -5.36 -8.17 -19.65
CA LEU A 82 -4.21 -7.27 -19.80
C LEU A 82 -4.66 -5.82 -20.06
N GLN A 83 -3.91 -4.87 -19.48
CA GLN A 83 -4.18 -3.43 -19.52
C GLN A 83 -5.47 -2.97 -18.82
N LYS A 84 -6.32 -3.87 -18.30
CA LYS A 84 -7.47 -3.49 -17.48
C LYS A 84 -7.03 -3.16 -16.05
N PRO A 85 -7.72 -2.25 -15.34
CA PRO A 85 -7.45 -1.98 -13.92
C PRO A 85 -7.46 -3.27 -13.09
N LEU A 86 -6.59 -3.38 -12.10
CA LEU A 86 -6.48 -4.57 -11.24
C LEU A 86 -7.76 -4.83 -10.45
N THR A 87 -8.51 -3.78 -10.13
CA THR A 87 -9.86 -3.86 -9.54
C THR A 87 -10.92 -4.44 -10.49
N SER A 88 -10.67 -4.48 -11.80
CA SER A 88 -11.55 -5.06 -12.83
C SER A 88 -11.07 -6.43 -13.36
N VAL A 89 -9.93 -6.92 -12.88
CA VAL A 89 -9.42 -8.27 -13.23
C VAL A 89 -9.99 -9.28 -12.23
N PRO A 90 -10.62 -10.39 -12.67
CA PRO A 90 -11.12 -11.43 -11.77
C PRO A 90 -10.04 -11.97 -10.83
N ASP A 91 -10.39 -12.30 -9.59
CA ASP A 91 -9.46 -12.98 -8.68
C ASP A 91 -9.21 -14.42 -9.18
N PRO A 92 -7.98 -14.79 -9.59
CA PRO A 92 -7.67 -16.15 -10.01
C PRO A 92 -7.78 -17.18 -8.87
N PHE A 93 -7.82 -16.74 -7.61
CA PHE A 93 -8.03 -17.61 -6.44
C PHE A 93 -9.50 -17.74 -6.03
N GLY A 94 -10.37 -16.84 -6.53
CA GLY A 94 -11.80 -16.82 -6.20
C GLY A 94 -12.10 -16.49 -4.73
N GLU A 95 -11.17 -15.87 -4.01
CA GLU A 95 -11.33 -15.50 -2.59
C GLU A 95 -11.83 -14.05 -2.42
N PHE A 96 -11.56 -13.18 -3.39
CA PHE A 96 -11.90 -11.77 -3.37
C PHE A 96 -12.61 -11.34 -4.66
N GLU A 97 -13.18 -10.12 -4.64
CA GLU A 97 -13.95 -9.57 -5.77
C GLU A 97 -13.12 -9.41 -7.05
N SER A 98 -11.82 -9.16 -6.90
CA SER A 98 -10.90 -8.96 -8.02
C SER A 98 -9.46 -9.27 -7.60
N PHE A 99 -8.56 -9.36 -8.57
CA PHE A 99 -7.12 -9.51 -8.34
C PHE A 99 -6.53 -8.35 -7.52
N GLY A 100 -6.95 -7.11 -7.79
CA GLY A 100 -6.61 -5.94 -6.98
C GLY A 100 -7.07 -6.07 -5.53
N HIS A 101 -8.31 -6.51 -5.29
CA HIS A 101 -8.83 -6.73 -3.93
C HIS A 101 -8.06 -7.83 -3.20
N HIS A 102 -7.72 -8.92 -3.87
CA HIS A 102 -6.89 -9.99 -3.30
C HIS A 102 -5.54 -9.44 -2.83
N ASN A 103 -4.85 -8.70 -3.69
CA ASN A 103 -3.55 -8.12 -3.41
C ASN A 103 -3.60 -7.10 -2.26
N ASN A 104 -4.62 -6.24 -2.25
CA ASN A 104 -4.85 -5.30 -1.16
C ASN A 104 -5.09 -6.02 0.18
N ALA A 105 -5.87 -7.11 0.18
CA ALA A 105 -6.12 -7.88 1.38
C ALA A 105 -4.84 -8.55 1.92
N MET A 106 -3.98 -9.07 1.04
CA MET A 106 -2.69 -9.64 1.45
C MET A 106 -1.75 -8.59 2.05
N LEU A 107 -1.71 -7.40 1.47
CA LEU A 107 -0.94 -6.28 2.03
C LEU A 107 -1.44 -5.86 3.41
N ARG A 108 -2.76 -5.71 3.56
CA ARG A 108 -3.38 -5.36 4.85
C ARG A 108 -3.08 -6.41 5.91
N ARG A 109 -3.24 -7.70 5.61
CA ARG A 109 -2.86 -8.80 6.51
C ARG A 109 -1.40 -8.73 6.93
N PHE A 110 -0.51 -8.38 6.01
CA PHE A 110 0.90 -8.20 6.32
C PHE A 110 1.12 -7.02 7.28
N LEU A 111 0.54 -5.85 7.01
CA LEU A 111 0.62 -4.68 7.89
C LEU A 111 0.05 -4.96 9.29
N ASP A 112 -1.09 -5.66 9.34
CA ASP A 112 -1.75 -6.08 10.57
C ASP A 112 -0.86 -7.02 11.41
N THR A 113 -0.06 -7.88 10.76
CA THR A 113 0.87 -8.81 11.43
C THR A 113 1.93 -8.09 12.25
N PHE A 114 2.31 -6.88 11.86
CA PHE A 114 3.26 -6.05 12.60
C PHE A 114 2.57 -5.04 13.54
N ALA A 115 1.24 -5.12 13.69
CA ALA A 115 0.43 -4.24 14.52
C ALA A 115 0.66 -2.74 14.22
N PHE A 116 0.88 -2.39 12.96
CA PHE A 116 0.97 -0.99 12.55
C PHE A 116 -0.42 -0.35 12.52
N GLU A 117 -0.55 0.86 13.05
CA GLU A 117 -1.71 1.72 12.78
C GLU A 117 -1.51 2.39 11.42
N TYR A 118 -2.40 2.13 10.47
CA TYR A 118 -2.35 2.70 9.13
C TYR A 118 -3.73 3.05 8.59
N ASP A 119 -3.76 4.09 7.76
CA ASP A 119 -4.89 4.37 6.88
C ASP A 119 -4.59 3.80 5.50
N PHE A 120 -5.49 2.96 4.99
CA PHE A 120 -5.39 2.38 3.66
C PHE A 120 -6.27 3.12 2.67
N TYR A 121 -5.73 3.44 1.50
CA TYR A 121 -6.46 4.08 0.41
C TYR A 121 -6.26 3.28 -0.88
N SER A 122 -7.37 2.92 -1.52
CA SER A 122 -7.41 2.36 -2.87
C SER A 122 -7.47 3.49 -3.90
N ALA A 123 -6.60 3.48 -4.90
CA ALA A 123 -6.67 4.44 -6.01
C ALA A 123 -8.00 4.33 -6.75
N THR A 124 -8.52 3.11 -6.94
CA THR A 124 -9.82 2.89 -7.59
C THR A 124 -10.95 3.58 -6.82
N GLU A 125 -10.99 3.44 -5.50
CA GLU A 125 -12.02 4.11 -4.67
C GLU A 125 -11.79 5.62 -4.59
N PHE A 126 -10.53 6.04 -4.45
CA PHE A 126 -10.16 7.45 -4.30
C PHE A 126 -10.53 8.25 -5.56
N TYR A 127 -10.11 7.77 -6.75
CA TYR A 127 -10.47 8.39 -8.02
C TYR A 127 -11.94 8.16 -8.40
N GLY A 128 -12.51 6.99 -8.06
CA GLY A 128 -13.91 6.66 -8.35
C GLY A 128 -14.91 7.52 -7.56
N SER A 129 -14.53 7.99 -6.37
CA SER A 129 -15.37 8.87 -5.54
C SER A 129 -15.21 10.37 -5.83
N GLY A 130 -14.33 10.74 -6.78
CA GLY A 130 -14.09 12.14 -7.17
C GLY A 130 -13.27 12.94 -6.15
N GLN A 131 -12.55 12.28 -5.24
CA GLN A 131 -11.56 12.94 -4.39
C GLN A 131 -10.29 13.17 -5.22
N SER A 132 -9.79 14.42 -5.22
CA SER A 132 -8.61 14.88 -5.96
C SER A 132 -7.75 15.77 -5.09
#